data_AF-A0A8S3ILN2-F1
#
_entry.id   AF-A0A8S3ILN2-F1
#
_cell.length_a   1.000
_cell.length_b   1.000
_cell.length_c   1.000
_cell.angle_alpha   90.00
_cell.angle_beta   90.00
_cell.angle_gamma   90.00
#
_symmetry.space_group_name_H-M   'P 1'
#
loop_
_entity.id
_entity.type
_entity.pdbx_description
1 polymer ?
#
loop_
_entity_poly.entity_id
_entity_poly.type
_entity_poly.pdbx_seq_one_letter_code
_entity_poly.pdbx_strand_id
1 'polypeptide(L)'
;MVYFQFFSQNNTKTPTSSIPCSTNEECLENRATFNSRQHCPDCLPECEIIQYKVQSSFAAYPNTRSIEKVLQRVDKHFKAMGQSLVQSNTSACSNNRKVALLDNIVAVEISASPVATEILAESPMYTWVDVISSIGGQTGLWIGVSLISFVEIAELLFLLLCHCMEKIYQ
;
A
#
# COMPACT_ATOMS: atom_id res chain seq x y z
N MET A 1 18.20 0.25 23.68
CA MET A 1 18.75 0.31 22.31
C MET A 1 17.92 -0.66 21.52
N VAL A 2 16.93 -0.15 20.78
CA VAL A 2 16.13 -0.98 19.88
C VAL A 2 16.55 -0.55 18.50
N TYR A 3 17.26 -1.44 17.80
CA TYR A 3 17.53 -1.26 16.38
C TYR A 3 16.21 -1.48 15.66
N PHE A 4 15.62 -0.42 15.11
CA PHE A 4 14.57 -0.57 14.12
C PHE A 4 15.24 -0.66 12.75
N GLN A 5 15.49 -1.88 12.32
CA GLN A 5 15.70 -2.14 10.90
C GLN A 5 14.29 -2.16 10.29
N PHE A 6 13.92 -1.11 9.57
CA PHE A 6 12.68 -1.07 8.80
C PHE A 6 12.79 -2.12 7.69
N PHE A 7 12.37 -3.35 7.97
CA PHE A 7 12.03 -4.30 6.92
C PHE A 7 10.69 -3.85 6.34
N SER A 8 10.74 -2.92 5.39
CA SER A 8 9.68 -2.84 4.38
C SER A 8 9.83 -4.09 3.51
N GLN A 9 9.28 -5.21 3.98
CA GLN A 9 9.00 -6.34 3.12
C GLN A 9 7.79 -5.97 2.29
N ASN A 10 8.02 -5.15 1.27
CA ASN A 10 7.06 -4.85 0.23
C ASN A 10 6.93 -6.11 -0.63
N ASN A 11 6.19 -7.10 -0.13
CA ASN A 11 5.85 -8.34 -0.85
C ASN A 11 4.65 -8.12 -1.77
N THR A 12 4.41 -6.90 -2.22
CA THR A 12 3.59 -6.68 -3.40
C THR A 12 4.42 -7.17 -4.59
N LYS A 13 3.94 -8.25 -5.21
CA LYS A 13 4.36 -8.59 -6.58
C LYS A 13 4.05 -7.36 -7.42
N THR A 14 5.03 -6.51 -7.65
CA THR A 14 4.97 -5.47 -8.67
C THR A 14 4.59 -6.19 -9.96
N PRO A 15 3.43 -5.88 -10.59
CA PRO A 15 3.22 -6.31 -11.95
C PRO A 15 4.36 -5.71 -12.76
N THR A 16 5.07 -6.57 -13.48
CA THR A 16 6.19 -6.22 -14.35
C THR A 16 5.69 -5.36 -15.51
N SER A 17 5.30 -4.13 -15.27
CA SER A 17 5.30 -3.06 -16.26
C SER A 17 6.53 -2.21 -15.97
N SER A 18 7.59 -2.45 -16.73
CA SER A 18 8.77 -1.59 -16.75
C SER A 18 8.32 -0.16 -17.05
N ILE A 19 8.31 0.69 -16.02
CA ILE A 19 8.26 2.14 -16.22
C ILE A 19 9.60 2.51 -16.87
N PRO A 20 9.63 3.12 -18.06
CA PRO A 20 10.87 3.56 -18.68
C PRO A 20 11.30 4.87 -18.01
N CYS A 21 11.83 4.80 -16.80
CA CYS A 21 12.71 5.86 -16.32
C CYS A 21 14.06 5.63 -17.00
N SER A 22 14.22 6.18 -18.20
CA SER A 22 15.50 6.16 -18.92
C SER A 22 16.59 6.68 -18.00
N THR A 23 17.66 5.91 -17.90
CA THR A 23 18.91 6.22 -17.20
C THR A 23 19.64 7.38 -17.87
N ASN A 24 19.10 8.59 -17.81
CA ASN A 24 19.80 9.80 -18.24
C ASN A 24 19.89 10.77 -17.05
N GLU A 25 21.12 11.12 -16.68
CA GLU A 25 21.47 12.06 -15.59
C GLU A 25 21.01 13.52 -15.85
N GLU A 26 20.25 13.79 -16.91
CA GLU A 26 19.77 15.13 -17.29
C GLU A 26 18.54 15.62 -16.50
N CYS A 27 17.96 14.81 -15.60
CA CYS A 27 16.78 15.22 -14.81
C CYS A 27 17.07 16.14 -13.62
N LEU A 28 18.32 16.56 -13.38
CA LEU A 28 18.71 17.30 -12.17
C LEU A 28 18.92 18.81 -12.33
N GLU A 29 18.77 19.39 -13.53
CA GLU A 29 19.17 20.80 -13.73
C GLU A 29 18.04 21.84 -13.78
N ASN A 30 16.77 21.44 -13.98
CA ASN A 30 15.66 22.40 -14.09
C ASN A 30 14.58 22.20 -13.02
N ARG A 31 14.97 22.37 -11.76
CA ARG A 31 14.11 22.13 -10.58
C ARG A 31 13.02 23.19 -10.34
N ALA A 32 12.99 24.29 -11.11
CA ALA A 32 12.07 25.42 -10.88
C ALA A 32 10.95 25.58 -11.93
N THR A 33 11.00 24.85 -13.05
CA THR A 33 10.02 24.96 -14.15
C THR A 33 9.52 23.59 -14.63
N PHE A 34 9.55 22.58 -13.75
CA PHE A 34 9.06 21.25 -14.09
C PHE A 34 7.53 21.24 -14.10
N ASN A 35 6.95 21.46 -15.27
CA ASN A 35 5.52 21.26 -15.52
C ASN A 35 5.24 19.74 -15.55
N SER A 36 4.99 19.16 -14.38
CA SER A 36 4.78 17.72 -14.17
C SER A 36 3.65 17.08 -14.99
N ARG A 37 2.84 17.87 -15.70
CA ARG A 37 1.75 17.37 -16.57
C ARG A 37 2.23 16.83 -17.92
N GLN A 38 3.45 17.13 -18.33
CA GLN A 38 3.93 16.79 -19.69
C GLN A 38 4.74 15.48 -19.74
N HIS A 39 5.17 14.94 -18.60
CA HIS A 39 6.12 13.82 -18.55
C HIS A 39 5.52 12.48 -18.06
N CYS A 40 4.37 12.48 -17.39
CA CYS A 40 3.61 11.28 -17.07
C CYS A 40 2.11 11.54 -17.31
N PRO A 41 1.61 11.35 -18.54
CA PRO A 41 0.23 11.67 -18.87
C PRO A 41 -0.78 10.76 -18.18
N ASP A 42 -0.43 9.50 -17.87
CA ASP A 42 -1.36 8.54 -17.27
C ASP A 42 -0.71 7.73 -16.14
N CYS A 43 -0.79 8.26 -14.92
CA CYS A 43 -0.54 7.44 -13.73
C CYS A 43 -1.81 6.66 -13.41
N LEU A 44 -1.85 5.38 -13.77
CA LEU A 44 -2.89 4.47 -13.28
C LEU A 44 -2.74 4.28 -11.76
N PRO A 45 -3.83 4.41 -10.99
CA PRO A 45 -3.79 4.08 -9.56
C PRO A 45 -3.59 2.57 -9.36
N GLU A 46 -2.90 2.21 -8.28
CA GLU A 46 -2.76 0.82 -7.86
C GLU A 46 -4.10 0.30 -7.33
N CYS A 47 -4.45 -0.96 -7.67
CA CYS A 47 -5.72 -1.57 -7.26
C CYS A 47 -5.76 -1.98 -5.77
N GLU A 48 -4.59 -2.10 -5.12
CA GLU A 48 -4.45 -2.46 -3.71
C GLU A 48 -3.50 -1.47 -3.04
N ILE A 49 -4.00 -0.71 -2.07
CA ILE A 49 -3.23 0.32 -1.38
C ILE A 49 -3.33 0.08 0.13
N ILE A 50 -2.17 -0.05 0.78
CA ILE A 50 -2.10 -0.16 2.24
C ILE A 50 -1.78 1.24 2.80
N GLN A 51 -2.76 1.84 3.49
CA GLN A 51 -2.62 3.16 4.10
C GLN A 51 -2.53 3.07 5.62
N TYR A 52 -1.52 3.71 6.20
CA TYR A 52 -1.36 3.80 7.65
C TYR A 52 -1.76 5.18 8.14
N LYS A 53 -2.80 5.25 8.97
CA LYS A 53 -3.17 6.49 9.66
C LYS A 53 -2.23 6.70 10.85
N VAL A 54 -1.33 7.67 10.72
CA VAL A 54 -0.37 8.01 11.78
C VAL A 54 -0.99 9.01 12.75
N GLN A 55 -0.99 8.69 14.03
CA GLN A 55 -1.29 9.63 15.11
C GLN A 55 -0.02 9.86 15.93
N SER A 56 0.55 11.06 15.83
CA SER A 56 1.77 11.43 16.56
C SER A 56 1.44 12.11 17.88
N SER A 57 2.13 11.71 18.95
CA SER A 57 2.17 12.44 20.21
C SER A 57 3.62 12.76 20.56
N PHE A 58 3.83 13.89 21.24
CA PHE A 58 5.16 14.37 21.59
C PHE A 58 5.24 14.60 23.10
N ALA A 59 6.36 14.22 23.69
CA ALA A 59 6.68 14.46 25.10
C ALA A 59 8.14 14.88 25.24
N ALA A 60 8.44 15.71 26.25
CA ALA A 60 9.80 16.08 26.56
C ALA A 60 10.61 14.83 26.96
N TYR A 61 11.67 14.55 26.20
CA TYR A 61 12.60 13.47 26.45
C TYR A 61 14.03 14.03 26.44
N PRO A 62 14.89 13.65 27.40
CA PRO A 62 14.67 12.74 28.52
C PRO A 62 14.10 13.44 29.77
N ASN A 63 13.40 12.68 30.61
CA ASN A 63 12.94 13.16 31.93
C ASN A 63 14.15 13.50 32.83
N THR A 64 14.07 14.58 33.63
CA THR A 64 15.14 15.10 34.50
C THR A 64 15.81 14.03 35.37
N ARG A 65 15.03 13.08 35.92
CA ARG A 65 15.57 11.96 36.73
C ARG A 65 16.34 10.91 35.94
N SER A 66 16.07 10.79 34.63
CA SER A 66 16.65 9.78 33.75
C SER A 66 17.79 10.31 32.88
N ILE A 67 18.01 11.63 32.86
CA ILE A 67 19.06 12.30 32.07
C ILE A 67 20.43 11.62 32.26
N GLU A 68 20.86 11.43 33.51
CA GLU A 68 22.20 10.89 33.79
C GLU A 68 22.37 9.45 33.27
N LYS A 69 21.33 8.62 33.38
CA LYS A 69 21.35 7.24 32.86
C LYS A 69 21.39 7.20 31.34
N VAL A 70 20.69 8.14 30.67
CA VAL A 70 20.69 8.24 29.20
C VAL A 70 22.05 8.72 28.71
N LEU A 71 22.61 9.77 29.33
CA LEU A 71 23.92 10.30 28.98
C LEU A 71 25.02 9.24 29.12
N GLN A 72 25.01 8.45 30.20
CA GLN A 72 25.98 7.35 30.39
C GLN A 72 25.88 6.28 29.31
N ARG A 73 24.66 5.94 28.87
CA ARG A 73 24.45 4.97 27.79
C ARG A 73 24.94 5.51 26.45
N VAL A 74 24.66 6.78 26.16
CA VAL A 74 25.11 7.44 24.93
C VAL A 74 26.64 7.51 24.90
N ASP A 75 27.29 7.99 25.97
CA ASP A 75 28.76 8.07 26.05
C ASP A 75 29.43 6.70 25.87
N LYS A 76 28.88 5.64 26.47
CA LYS A 76 29.37 4.27 26.28
C LYS A 76 29.27 3.81 24.82
N HIS A 77 28.18 4.13 24.13
CA HIS A 77 27.99 3.75 22.72
C HIS A 77 28.91 4.51 21.78
N PHE A 78 29.09 5.80 21.99
CA PHE A 78 30.02 6.60 21.19
C PHE A 78 31.47 6.14 21.36
N LYS A 79 31.90 5.86 22.59
CA LYS A 79 33.23 5.27 22.87
C LYS A 79 33.41 3.91 22.21
N ALA A 80 32.38 3.06 22.18
CA ALA A 80 32.42 1.78 21.48
C ALA A 80 32.48 1.92 19.94
N MET A 81 31.95 3.01 19.39
CA MET A 81 31.99 3.34 17.96
C MET A 81 33.32 3.99 17.53
N GLY A 82 34.29 4.14 18.46
CA GLY A 82 35.57 4.79 18.18
C GLY A 82 35.47 6.31 18.01
N GLN A 83 34.30 6.91 18.27
CA GLN A 83 34.09 8.35 18.27
C GLN A 83 34.03 8.85 19.72
N SER A 84 35.09 9.51 20.17
CA SER A 84 35.11 10.09 21.52
C SER A 84 34.31 11.40 21.56
N LEU A 85 33.16 11.41 22.26
CA LEU A 85 32.45 12.65 22.63
C LEU A 85 33.30 13.55 23.55
N VAL A 86 34.37 12.99 24.12
CA VAL A 86 35.31 13.64 25.01
C VAL A 86 36.62 13.86 24.26
N GLN A 87 36.79 15.02 23.63
CA GLN A 87 38.13 15.51 23.32
C GLN A 87 38.75 15.91 24.68
N SER A 88 39.67 15.09 25.15
CA SER A 88 40.29 15.17 26.48
C SER A 88 41.32 16.29 26.61
N ASN A 89 41.01 17.50 26.15
CA ASN A 89 41.82 18.67 26.46
C ASN A 89 40.93 19.90 26.67
N THR A 90 41.13 20.51 27.84
CA THR A 90 40.85 21.90 28.22
C THR A 90 39.42 22.38 28.58
N SER A 91 39.36 22.80 29.86
CA SER A 91 38.53 23.82 30.52
C SER A 91 37.00 23.68 30.60
N ALA A 92 36.55 23.34 31.82
CA ALA A 92 35.70 24.17 32.70
C ALA A 92 34.40 24.83 32.18
N CYS A 93 33.85 24.41 31.04
CA CYS A 93 32.44 24.66 30.68
C CYS A 93 31.70 23.32 30.53
N SER A 94 31.74 22.52 31.61
CA SER A 94 31.16 21.17 31.67
C SER A 94 29.62 21.15 31.62
N ASN A 95 28.96 22.28 31.94
CA ASN A 95 27.50 22.36 31.95
C ASN A 95 26.90 22.54 30.54
N ASN A 96 27.51 23.35 29.69
CA ASN A 96 26.96 23.65 28.35
C ASN A 96 27.08 22.46 27.38
N ARG A 97 28.06 21.58 27.57
CA ARG A 97 28.28 20.41 26.69
C ARG A 97 27.27 19.29 26.95
N LYS A 98 26.79 19.14 28.20
CA LYS A 98 25.68 18.23 28.53
C LYS A 98 24.36 18.74 27.93
N VAL A 99 24.14 20.05 27.95
CA VAL A 99 22.94 20.70 27.40
C VAL A 99 22.91 20.55 25.87
N ALA A 100 24.01 20.84 25.17
CA ALA A 100 24.06 20.71 23.70
C ALA A 100 23.90 19.26 23.20
N LEU A 101 24.21 18.26 24.03
CA LEU A 101 24.05 16.85 23.67
C LEU A 101 22.59 16.39 23.84
N LEU A 102 21.87 16.97 24.79
CA LEU A 102 20.44 16.69 25.00
C LEU A 102 19.57 17.28 23.89
N ASP A 103 19.98 18.41 23.31
CA ASP A 103 19.25 19.06 22.21
C ASP A 103 19.25 18.26 20.90
N ASN A 104 20.16 17.28 20.77
CA ASN A 104 20.30 16.45 19.58
C ASN A 104 19.73 15.03 19.75
N ILE A 105 19.07 14.74 20.88
CA ILE A 105 18.50 13.42 21.15
C ILE A 105 16.99 13.44 20.92
N VAL A 106 16.53 12.57 20.03
CA VAL A 106 15.10 12.31 19.80
C VAL A 106 14.82 10.84 20.06
N ALA A 107 13.77 10.56 20.84
CA ALA A 107 13.24 9.22 21.02
C ALA A 107 11.95 9.09 20.19
N VAL A 108 11.92 8.09 19.30
CA VAL A 108 10.74 7.77 18.49
C VAL A 108 10.26 6.38 18.90
N GLU A 109 8.99 6.31 19.30
CA GLU A 109 8.30 5.06 19.60
C GLU A 109 7.19 4.86 18.57
N ILE A 110 7.24 3.73 17.86
CA ILE A 110 6.24 3.36 16.85
C ILE A 110 5.44 2.20 17.43
N SER A 111 4.21 2.51 17.84
CA SER A 111 3.30 1.54 18.43
C SER A 111 2.09 1.36 17.52
N ALA A 112 1.88 0.14 17.02
CA ALA A 112 0.69 -0.21 16.28
C ALA A 112 -0.47 -0.42 17.26
N SER A 113 -1.50 0.42 17.17
CA SER A 113 -2.74 0.20 17.92
C SER A 113 -3.54 -0.93 17.26
N PRO A 114 -4.05 -1.92 18.02
CA PRO A 114 -4.84 -3.03 17.46
C PRO A 114 -6.28 -2.63 17.09
N VAL A 115 -6.59 -1.33 16.95
CA VAL A 115 -7.89 -0.89 16.42
C VAL A 115 -8.08 -1.50 15.04
N ALA A 116 -9.25 -2.12 14.84
CA ALA A 116 -9.60 -2.94 13.69
C ALA A 116 -9.04 -2.37 12.37
N THR A 117 -8.28 -3.19 11.65
CA THR A 117 -7.83 -2.87 10.29
C THR A 117 -9.06 -2.63 9.42
N GLU A 118 -9.23 -1.42 8.91
CA GLU A 118 -10.30 -1.10 7.97
C GLU A 118 -9.90 -1.60 6.57
N ILE A 119 -10.61 -2.62 6.08
CA ILE A 119 -10.43 -3.12 4.72
C ILE A 119 -11.53 -2.51 3.85
N LEU A 120 -11.13 -1.68 2.90
CA LEU A 120 -12.02 -1.12 1.88
C LEU A 120 -11.82 -1.91 0.60
N ALA A 121 -12.82 -2.71 0.23
CA ALA A 121 -12.82 -3.47 -1.02
C ALA A 121 -13.99 -3.00 -1.89
N GLU A 122 -13.70 -2.63 -3.14
CA GLU A 122 -14.71 -2.32 -4.14
C GLU A 122 -15.13 -3.62 -4.83
N SER A 123 -16.39 -4.00 -4.67
CA SER A 123 -16.99 -5.13 -5.39
C SER A 123 -17.84 -4.62 -6.56
N PRO A 124 -17.88 -5.33 -7.70
CA PRO A 124 -18.74 -4.95 -8.81
C PRO A 124 -20.21 -4.94 -8.36
N MET A 125 -20.95 -3.89 -8.73
CA MET A 125 -22.38 -3.73 -8.39
C MET A 125 -23.26 -4.80 -9.06
N TYR A 126 -22.78 -5.37 -10.16
CA TYR A 126 -23.51 -6.36 -10.94
C TYR A 126 -22.58 -7.49 -11.33
N THR A 127 -22.93 -8.70 -10.91
CA THR A 127 -22.26 -9.93 -11.33
C THR A 127 -23.03 -10.60 -12.46
N TRP A 128 -22.37 -11.49 -13.20
CA TRP A 128 -23.04 -12.28 -14.24
C TRP A 128 -24.23 -13.08 -13.70
N VAL A 129 -24.18 -13.48 -12.44
CA VAL A 129 -25.29 -14.18 -11.76
C VAL A 129 -26.49 -13.25 -11.63
N ASP A 130 -26.26 -11.97 -11.32
CA ASP A 130 -27.33 -10.96 -11.21
C ASP A 130 -27.99 -10.67 -12.57
N VAL A 131 -27.20 -10.70 -13.66
CA VAL A 131 -27.73 -10.57 -15.03
C VAL A 131 -28.65 -11.74 -15.37
N ILE A 132 -28.21 -12.97 -15.13
CA ILE A 132 -29.02 -14.16 -15.46
C ILE A 132 -30.27 -14.20 -14.57
N SER A 133 -30.13 -13.86 -13.29
CA SER A 133 -31.23 -13.81 -12.32
C SER A 133 -32.30 -12.78 -12.72
N SER A 134 -31.88 -11.58 -13.13
CA SER A 134 -32.81 -10.52 -13.55
C SER A 134 -33.54 -10.85 -14.85
N ILE A 135 -32.85 -11.42 -15.84
CA ILE A 135 -33.46 -11.86 -17.10
C ILE A 135 -34.43 -13.02 -16.85
N GLY A 136 -34.03 -14.02 -16.06
CA GLY A 136 -34.88 -15.17 -15.74
C GLY A 136 -36.13 -14.77 -14.96
N GLY A 137 -35.99 -13.86 -13.99
CA GLY A 137 -37.12 -13.35 -13.20
C GLY A 137 -38.13 -12.58 -14.05
N GLN A 138 -37.66 -11.67 -14.91
CA GLN A 138 -38.55 -10.90 -15.80
C GLN A 138 -39.17 -11.79 -16.90
N THR A 139 -38.37 -12.63 -17.56
CA THR A 139 -38.87 -13.51 -18.64
C THR A 139 -39.86 -14.55 -18.10
N GLY A 140 -39.58 -15.11 -16.92
CA GLY A 140 -40.48 -16.04 -16.25
C GLY A 140 -41.79 -15.40 -15.80
N LEU A 141 -41.78 -14.11 -15.45
CA LEU A 141 -42.99 -13.39 -15.05
C LEU A 141 -43.89 -13.00 -16.24
N TRP A 142 -43.29 -12.53 -17.35
CA TRP A 142 -44.05 -12.01 -18.49
C TRP A 142 -44.47 -13.07 -19.50
N ILE A 143 -43.60 -14.04 -19.80
CA ILE A 143 -43.85 -15.07 -20.82
C ILE A 143 -44.22 -16.41 -20.15
N GLY A 144 -43.91 -16.59 -18.86
CA GLY A 144 -44.08 -17.88 -18.18
C GLY A 144 -43.06 -18.93 -18.64
N VAL A 145 -42.04 -18.53 -19.40
CA VAL A 145 -41.02 -19.42 -19.95
C VAL A 145 -39.93 -19.62 -18.92
N SER A 146 -39.66 -20.88 -18.60
CA SER A 146 -38.60 -21.30 -17.69
C SER A 146 -37.39 -21.82 -18.46
N LEU A 147 -36.27 -22.06 -17.78
CA LEU A 147 -35.09 -22.69 -18.39
C LEU A 147 -35.42 -24.04 -19.05
N ILE A 148 -36.35 -24.81 -18.45
CA ILE A 148 -36.80 -26.10 -18.98
C ILE A 148 -37.52 -25.91 -20.32
N SER A 149 -38.37 -24.88 -20.42
CA SER A 149 -39.06 -24.54 -21.66
C SER A 149 -38.10 -24.13 -22.78
N PHE A 150 -36.95 -23.52 -22.45
CA PHE A 150 -35.91 -23.20 -23.44
C PHE A 150 -35.22 -24.47 -23.97
N VAL A 151 -34.95 -25.45 -23.10
CA VAL A 151 -34.37 -26.74 -23.49
C VAL A 151 -35.31 -27.49 -24.43
N GLU A 152 -36.61 -27.50 -24.13
CA GLU A 152 -37.63 -28.14 -24.98
C GLU A 152 -37.70 -27.49 -26.39
N ILE A 153 -37.66 -26.16 -26.46
CA ILE A 153 -37.61 -25.45 -27.75
C ILE A 153 -36.32 -25.78 -28.52
N ALA A 154 -35.18 -25.87 -27.82
CA ALA A 154 -33.91 -26.22 -28.44
C ALA A 154 -33.89 -27.66 -28.97
N GLU A 155 -34.46 -28.61 -28.24
CA GLU A 155 -34.62 -30.00 -28.68
C GLU A 155 -35.53 -30.09 -29.91
N LEU A 156 -36.67 -29.40 -29.88
CA LEU A 156 -37.60 -29.34 -31.01
C LEU A 156 -36.94 -28.74 -32.26
N LEU A 157 -36.17 -27.65 -32.10
CA LEU A 157 -35.40 -27.05 -33.20
C LEU A 157 -34.33 -28.00 -33.73
N PHE A 158 -33.62 -28.71 -32.85
CA PHE A 158 -32.61 -29.68 -33.26
C PHE A 158 -33.21 -30.84 -34.06
N LEU A 159 -34.31 -31.42 -33.58
CA LEU A 159 -35.04 -32.48 -34.28
C LEU A 159 -35.59 -31.99 -35.63
N LEU A 160 -36.12 -30.77 -35.67
CA LEU A 160 -36.62 -30.15 -36.89
C LEU A 160 -35.50 -29.91 -37.90
N LEU A 161 -34.34 -29.42 -37.46
CA LEU A 161 -33.17 -29.22 -38.32
C LEU A 161 -32.64 -30.56 -38.84
N CYS A 162 -32.51 -31.59 -38.01
CA CYS A 162 -32.10 -32.91 -38.45
C CYS A 162 -33.06 -33.51 -39.49
N HIS A 163 -34.37 -33.42 -39.25
CA HIS A 163 -35.36 -33.92 -40.20
C HIS A 163 -35.41 -33.10 -41.50
N CYS A 164 -35.20 -31.79 -41.42
CA CYS A 164 -35.13 -30.92 -42.59
C CYS A 164 -33.88 -31.23 -43.42
N MET A 165 -32.73 -31.46 -42.79
CA MET A 165 -31.49 -31.85 -43.45
C MET A 165 -31.60 -33.22 -44.12
N GLU A 166 -32.28 -34.18 -43.50
CA GLU A 166 -32.55 -35.51 -44.09
C GLU A 166 -33.42 -35.39 -45.35
N LYS A 167 -34.46 -34.53 -45.32
CA LYS A 167 -35.30 -34.26 -46.50
C LYS A 167 -34.63 -33.46 -47.61
N ILE A 168 -33.59 -32.69 -47.31
CA ILE A 168 -32.83 -31.93 -48.32
C ILE A 168 -31.81 -32.83 -49.05
N TYR A 169 -31.41 -33.97 -48.46
CA TYR A 169 -30.44 -34.90 -49.05
C TYR A 169 -31.08 -36.05 -49.86
N GLN A 170 -32.40 -36.18 -49.85
CA GLN A 170 -33.18 -37.15 -50.64
C GLN A 170 -33.76 -36.53 -51.92
#